data_AF-A0A8B6DY87-F1
#
_entry.id   AF-A0A8B6DY87-F1
#
_cell.length_a   1.000
_cell.length_b   1.000
_cell.length_c   1.000
_cell.angle_alpha   90.00
_cell.angle_beta   90.00
_cell.angle_gamma   90.00
#
_symmetry.space_group_name_H-M   'P 1'
#
loop_
_entity.id
_entity.type
_entity.pdbx_description
1 polymer ?
#
loop_
_entity_poly.entity_id
_entity_poly.type
_entity_poly.pdbx_seq_one_letter_code
_entity_poly.pdbx_strand_id
1 'polypeptide(L)'
;MYLIAIGVDNQVYSDYLYESQFFGYNKTVEDFHLAARLRVGMYYVFLEDWYRVFPKEQVMVIKFEEYMRNRIVYLKEVFKFLKLRPISVSEENKQRKRSISNTRSKEDRQIGDMSKKTRILLQEFYHPFNKRLSILLNDNKYMWGS
;
A
#
# COMPACT_ATOMS: atom_id res chain seq x y z
N MET A 1 -0.03 5.78 1.08
CA MET A 1 -0.31 4.82 2.17
C MET A 1 -1.45 3.95 1.67
N TYR A 2 -1.16 2.74 1.21
CA TYR A 2 -2.18 1.87 0.60
C TYR A 2 -2.88 1.07 1.69
N LEU A 3 -4.20 0.95 1.58
CA LEU A 3 -4.99 -0.02 2.32
C LEU A 3 -4.88 -1.35 1.56
N ILE A 4 -4.08 -2.28 2.08
CA ILE A 4 -4.22 -3.68 1.70
C ILE A 4 -5.28 -4.22 2.66
N ALA A 5 -6.51 -4.38 2.18
CA ALA A 5 -7.58 -4.98 2.98
C ALA A 5 -7.40 -6.50 2.89
N ILE A 6 -6.70 -7.07 3.86
CA ILE A 6 -6.71 -8.51 4.07
C ILE A 6 -7.25 -8.73 5.46
N GLY A 7 -8.30 -9.54 5.57
CA GLY A 7 -8.65 -10.17 6.83
C GLY A 7 -7.57 -11.20 7.14
N VAL A 8 -6.51 -10.77 7.82
CA VAL A 8 -5.56 -11.68 8.46
C VAL A 8 -5.40 -11.22 9.90
N ASP A 9 -5.45 -12.19 10.78
CA ASP A 9 -5.25 -12.06 12.22
C ASP A 9 -4.01 -11.22 12.54
N ASN A 10 -4.15 -10.23 13.43
CA ASN A 10 -3.09 -9.28 13.80
C ASN A 10 -1.81 -9.94 14.34
N GLN A 11 -1.89 -11.22 14.68
CA GLN A 11 -0.81 -12.01 15.28
C GLN A 11 0.29 -12.33 14.26
N VAL A 12 -0.07 -12.71 13.02
CA VAL A 12 0.91 -13.10 11.98
C VAL A 12 1.79 -11.92 11.55
N TYR A 13 1.23 -10.71 11.51
CA TYR A 13 1.99 -9.50 11.20
C TYR A 13 2.94 -9.08 12.32
N SER A 14 2.55 -9.34 13.57
CA SER A 14 3.40 -9.11 14.74
C SER A 14 4.57 -10.09 14.77
N ASP A 15 4.31 -11.36 14.45
CA ASP A 15 5.31 -12.43 14.48
C ASP A 15 6.38 -12.24 13.40
N TYR A 16 6.01 -11.78 12.19
CA TYR A 16 6.97 -11.41 11.15
C TYR A 16 7.90 -10.25 11.54
N LEU A 17 7.37 -9.25 12.27
CA LEU A 17 8.19 -8.15 12.79
C LEU A 17 9.11 -8.64 13.91
N TYR A 18 8.65 -9.58 14.73
CA TYR A 18 9.41 -10.18 15.81
C TYR A 18 10.58 -11.04 15.32
N GLU A 19 10.38 -11.88 14.29
CA GLU A 19 11.45 -12.68 13.70
C GLU A 19 12.52 -11.80 13.00
N SER A 20 12.11 -10.68 12.41
CA SER A 20 13.06 -9.75 11.79
C SER A 20 13.99 -9.04 12.78
N GLN A 21 13.60 -8.93 14.05
CA GLN A 21 14.44 -8.38 15.13
C GLN A 21 15.48 -9.38 15.66
N PHE A 22 15.36 -10.67 15.33
CA PHE A 22 16.21 -11.73 15.90
C PHE A 22 17.54 -11.95 15.15
N PHE A 23 17.69 -11.42 13.93
CA PHE A 23 18.96 -11.43 13.21
C PHE A 23 19.78 -10.19 13.54
N GLY A 24 20.60 -10.31 14.60
CA GLY A 24 21.47 -9.24 15.09
C GLY A 24 22.41 -8.66 14.02
N TYR A 25 22.05 -7.49 13.49
CA TYR A 25 22.92 -6.62 12.70
C TYR A 25 23.06 -5.27 13.41
N ASN A 26 24.27 -4.69 13.34
CA ASN A 26 24.70 -3.50 14.10
C ASN A 26 23.70 -2.32 14.11
N LYS A 27 23.35 -1.88 15.33
CA LYS A 27 22.40 -0.81 15.71
C LYS A 27 22.54 0.54 14.98
N THR A 28 23.69 0.87 14.40
CA THR A 28 23.97 2.21 13.85
C THR A 28 23.33 2.50 12.49
N VAL A 29 23.03 1.47 11.69
CA VAL A 29 22.37 1.61 10.38
C VAL A 29 20.84 1.57 10.52
N GLU A 30 20.35 0.98 11.62
CA GLU A 30 18.93 0.85 11.93
C GLU A 30 18.24 2.19 12.18
N ASP A 31 18.88 3.14 12.88
CA ASP A 31 18.27 4.43 13.22
C ASP A 31 17.85 5.26 11.99
N PHE A 32 18.61 5.16 10.88
CA PHE A 32 18.26 5.84 9.63
C PHE A 32 17.18 5.10 8.82
N HIS A 33 17.16 3.76 8.88
CA HIS A 33 16.12 2.95 8.23
C HIS A 33 14.78 2.97 8.96
N LEU A 34 14.79 3.12 10.29
CA LEU A 34 13.60 3.25 11.13
C LEU A 34 12.86 4.56 10.90
N ALA A 35 13.58 5.66 10.60
CA ALA A 35 12.98 6.98 10.40
C ALA A 35 12.10 7.07 9.14
N ALA A 36 12.53 6.44 8.03
CA ALA A 36 11.82 6.55 6.74
C ALA A 36 11.04 5.29 6.33
N ARG A 37 11.30 4.13 6.97
CA ARG A 37 10.61 2.84 6.71
C ARG A 37 10.50 2.47 5.22
N LEU A 38 11.53 2.77 4.41
CA LEU A 38 11.50 2.60 2.96
C LEU A 38 11.18 1.16 2.52
N ARG A 39 11.54 0.17 3.35
CA ARG A 39 11.25 -1.23 3.10
C ARG A 39 9.77 -1.51 2.87
N VAL A 40 8.88 -0.80 3.57
CA VAL A 40 7.42 -0.98 3.47
C VAL A 40 6.89 -0.57 2.09
N GLY A 41 7.61 0.30 1.37
CA GLY A 41 7.24 0.71 0.01
C GLY A 41 7.63 -0.29 -1.07
N MET A 42 8.38 -1.35 -0.75
CA MET A 42 8.85 -2.35 -1.72
C MET A 42 7.78 -3.43 -1.98
N TYR A 43 6.60 -3.03 -2.46
CA TYR A 43 5.42 -3.90 -2.54
C TYR A 43 5.63 -5.21 -3.30
N TYR A 44 6.48 -5.20 -4.34
CA TYR A 44 6.80 -6.40 -5.09
C TYR A 44 7.30 -7.55 -4.19
N VAL A 45 8.17 -7.24 -3.21
CA VAL A 45 8.78 -8.26 -2.34
C VAL A 45 7.68 -9.02 -1.58
N PHE A 46 6.78 -8.28 -0.95
CA PHE A 46 5.69 -8.88 -0.17
C PHE A 46 4.68 -9.57 -1.09
N LEU A 47 4.29 -8.94 -2.18
CA LEU A 47 3.26 -9.49 -3.07
C LEU A 47 3.74 -10.77 -3.79
N GLU A 48 5.03 -10.86 -4.11
CA GLU A 48 5.62 -12.07 -4.66
C GLU A 48 5.51 -13.24 -3.69
N ASP A 49 5.87 -13.04 -2.41
CA ASP A 49 5.75 -14.08 -1.39
C ASP A 49 4.29 -14.49 -1.19
N TRP A 50 3.36 -13.53 -1.24
CA TRP A 50 1.94 -13.80 -1.15
C TRP A 50 1.43 -14.66 -2.31
N TYR A 51 1.90 -14.41 -3.54
CA TYR A 51 1.54 -15.21 -4.71
C TYR A 51 2.17 -16.61 -4.74
N ARG A 52 3.15 -16.90 -3.89
CA ARG A 52 3.63 -18.28 -3.70
C ARG A 52 2.66 -19.13 -2.89
N VAL A 53 1.84 -18.50 -2.05
CA VAL A 53 0.91 -19.18 -1.14
C VAL A 53 -0.54 -19.07 -1.61
N PHE A 54 -0.94 -17.91 -2.13
CA PHE A 54 -2.29 -17.61 -2.58
C PHE A 54 -2.35 -17.42 -4.10
N PRO A 55 -3.31 -18.05 -4.79
CA PRO A 55 -3.63 -17.75 -6.19
C PRO A 55 -3.89 -16.25 -6.40
N LYS A 56 -3.53 -15.74 -7.59
CA LYS A 56 -3.64 -14.31 -7.91
C LYS A 56 -5.08 -13.81 -7.81
N GLU A 57 -6.05 -14.67 -8.12
CA GLU A 57 -7.48 -14.39 -8.09
C GLU A 57 -8.01 -14.18 -6.67
N GLN A 58 -7.25 -14.57 -5.64
CA GLN A 58 -7.60 -14.39 -4.23
C GLN A 58 -6.97 -13.13 -3.60
N VAL A 59 -6.22 -12.34 -4.38
CA VAL A 59 -5.60 -11.10 -3.89
C VAL A 59 -5.96 -9.94 -4.83
N MET A 60 -6.69 -8.97 -4.30
CA MET A 60 -7.04 -7.74 -5.02
C MET A 60 -6.07 -6.61 -4.67
N VAL A 61 -5.37 -6.06 -5.67
CA VAL A 61 -4.46 -4.92 -5.48
C VAL A 61 -5.12 -3.64 -5.98
N ILE A 62 -5.36 -2.69 -5.08
CA ILE A 62 -6.03 -1.42 -5.38
C ILE A 62 -5.02 -0.27 -5.28
N LYS A 63 -4.93 0.53 -6.35
CA LYS A 63 -4.15 1.75 -6.35
C LYS A 63 -4.90 2.87 -5.62
N PHE A 64 -4.30 3.39 -4.55
CA PHE A 64 -4.95 4.35 -3.67
C PHE A 64 -5.36 5.65 -4.39
N GLU A 65 -4.53 6.14 -5.31
CA GLU A 65 -4.83 7.36 -6.07
C GLU A 65 -6.07 7.20 -6.95
N GLU A 66 -6.26 6.02 -7.54
CA GLU A 66 -7.45 5.72 -8.34
C GLU A 66 -8.69 5.53 -7.45
N TYR A 67 -8.51 4.82 -6.33
CA TYR A 67 -9.54 4.66 -5.31
C TYR A 67 -10.05 6.01 -4.81
N MET A 68 -9.16 6.96 -4.52
CA MET A 68 -9.54 8.31 -4.05
C MET A 68 -10.33 9.10 -5.10
N ARG A 69 -10.03 8.93 -6.40
CA ARG A 69 -10.78 9.58 -7.48
C ARG A 69 -12.19 8.98 -7.64
N ASN A 70 -12.33 7.66 -7.53
CA ASN A 70 -13.55 6.94 -7.84
C ASN A 70 -13.98 5.92 -6.75
N ARG A 71 -14.09 6.37 -5.49
CA ARG A 71 -14.30 5.51 -4.30
C ARG A 71 -15.45 4.51 -4.44
N ILE A 72 -16.58 4.92 -5.04
CA ILE A 72 -17.77 4.07 -5.16
C ILE A 72 -17.57 2.95 -6.20
N VAL A 73 -16.84 3.21 -7.27
CA VAL A 73 -16.55 2.21 -8.31
C VAL A 73 -15.71 1.09 -7.72
N TYR A 74 -14.59 1.44 -7.08
CA TYR A 74 -13.72 0.48 -6.41
C TYR A 74 -14.41 -0.25 -5.26
N LEU A 75 -15.32 0.40 -4.52
CA LEU A 75 -16.10 -0.28 -3.48
C LEU A 75 -17.00 -1.38 -4.06
N LYS A 76 -17.61 -1.14 -5.23
CA LYS A 76 -18.38 -2.15 -5.95
C LYS A 76 -17.49 -3.30 -6.42
N GLU A 77 -16.30 -2.99 -6.91
CA GLU A 77 -15.32 -4.02 -7.30
C GLU A 77 -14.90 -4.88 -6.11
N VAL A 78 -14.63 -4.27 -4.94
CA VAL A 78 -14.34 -4.98 -3.70
C VAL A 78 -15.51 -5.89 -3.29
N PHE A 79 -16.75 -5.39 -3.35
CA PHE A 79 -17.93 -6.20 -3.04
C PHE A 79 -18.06 -7.40 -3.97
N LYS A 80 -17.83 -7.20 -5.27
CA LYS A 80 -17.83 -8.27 -6.27
C LYS A 80 -16.70 -9.29 -6.00
N PHE A 81 -15.50 -8.82 -5.72
CA PHE A 81 -14.34 -9.65 -5.41
C PHE A 81 -14.59 -10.54 -4.17
N LEU A 82 -15.16 -9.96 -3.12
CA LEU A 82 -15.55 -10.67 -1.90
C LEU A 82 -16.84 -11.50 -2.04
N LYS A 83 -17.45 -11.54 -3.23
CA LYS A 83 -18.72 -12.24 -3.51
C LYS A 83 -19.87 -11.81 -2.58
N LEU A 84 -19.92 -10.53 -2.23
CA LEU A 84 -20.98 -9.94 -1.42
C LEU A 84 -22.19 -9.53 -2.27
N ARG A 85 -23.32 -9.26 -1.63
CA ARG A 85 -24.48 -8.64 -2.28
C ARG A 85 -24.06 -7.28 -2.88
N PRO A 86 -24.70 -6.82 -3.97
CA PRO A 86 -24.48 -5.46 -4.47
C PRO A 86 -24.75 -4.40 -3.41
N ILE A 87 -24.00 -3.30 -3.47
CA ILE A 87 -24.22 -2.13 -2.62
C ILE A 87 -25.54 -1.44 -3.04
N SER A 88 -26.38 -1.10 -2.05
CA SER A 88 -27.62 -0.39 -2.32
C SER A 88 -27.37 1.10 -2.59
N VAL A 89 -28.31 1.76 -3.27
CA VAL A 89 -28.24 3.20 -3.57
C VAL A 89 -28.10 4.04 -2.27
N SER A 90 -28.79 3.64 -1.20
CA SER A 90 -28.69 4.31 0.11
C SER A 90 -27.27 4.19 0.71
N GLU A 91 -26.66 3.01 0.64
CA GLU A 91 -25.29 2.77 1.11
C GLU A 91 -24.26 3.53 0.27
N GLU A 92 -24.43 3.58 -1.06
CA GLU A 92 -23.59 4.41 -1.93
C GLU A 92 -23.66 5.88 -1.53
N ASN A 93 -24.87 6.41 -1.32
CA ASN A 93 -25.08 7.80 -0.92
C ASN A 93 -24.44 8.11 0.43
N LYS A 94 -24.54 7.19 1.39
CA LYS A 94 -23.87 7.32 2.69
C LYS A 94 -22.35 7.35 2.54
N GLN A 95 -21.80 6.48 1.69
CA GLN A 95 -20.35 6.43 1.45
C GLN A 95 -19.84 7.68 0.72
N ARG A 96 -20.60 8.24 -0.21
CA ARG A 96 -20.24 9.51 -0.88
C ARG A 96 -20.11 10.66 0.10
N LYS A 97 -20.99 10.71 1.11
CA LYS A 97 -21.00 11.74 2.16
C LYS A 97 -19.91 11.57 3.23
N ARG A 98 -19.23 10.42 3.27
CA ARG A 98 -18.16 10.20 4.27
C ARG A 98 -16.92 11.04 3.96
N SER A 99 -16.46 11.75 4.99
CA SER A 99 -15.19 12.45 5.00
C SER A 99 -14.01 11.47 4.92
N ILE A 100 -12.87 11.97 4.45
CA ILE A 100 -11.63 11.22 4.38
C ILE A 100 -10.99 11.24 5.77
N SER A 101 -10.71 10.06 6.33
CA SER A 101 -9.92 9.92 7.56
C SER A 101 -8.42 9.82 7.23
N ASN A 102 -7.57 9.90 8.25
CA ASN A 102 -6.10 9.82 8.11
C ASN A 102 -5.50 10.89 7.19
N THR A 103 -6.13 12.07 7.14
CA THR A 103 -5.53 13.24 6.51
C THR A 103 -4.38 13.76 7.38
N ARG A 104 -3.30 14.24 6.76
CA ARG A 104 -2.19 14.92 7.46
C ARG A 104 -2.70 15.91 8.50
N SER A 105 -2.09 15.91 9.68
CA SER A 105 -2.35 16.90 10.74
C SER A 105 -2.03 18.32 10.25
N LYS A 106 -2.43 19.34 11.01
CA LYS A 106 -2.12 20.73 10.63
C LYS A 106 -0.61 20.98 10.69
N GLU A 107 0.04 20.37 11.66
CA GLU A 107 1.48 20.43 11.93
C GLU A 107 2.24 19.76 10.78
N ASP A 108 1.80 18.57 10.35
CA ASP A 108 2.42 17.86 9.23
C ASP A 108 2.32 18.66 7.94
N ARG A 109 1.20 19.34 7.69
CA ARG A 109 1.02 20.16 6.46
C ARG A 109 2.00 21.33 6.40
N GLN A 110 2.40 21.88 7.55
CA GLN A 110 3.34 23.01 7.63
C GLN A 110 4.78 22.62 7.28
N ILE A 111 5.14 21.33 7.40
CA ILE A 111 6.45 20.80 6.95
C ILE A 111 6.66 21.04 5.44
N GLY A 112 5.57 21.18 4.69
CA GLY A 112 5.61 21.42 3.25
C GLY A 112 5.85 20.16 2.43
N ASP A 113 6.32 20.37 1.21
CA ASP A 113 6.57 19.31 0.25
C ASP A 113 7.99 18.76 0.33
N MET A 114 8.14 17.49 -0.04
CA MET A 114 9.44 16.86 -0.17
C MET A 114 10.32 17.58 -1.20
N SER A 115 11.60 17.77 -0.84
CA SER A 115 12.60 18.38 -1.73
C SER A 115 12.71 17.64 -3.07
N LYS A 116 13.06 18.36 -4.15
CA LYS A 116 13.25 17.75 -5.48
C LYS A 116 14.33 16.67 -5.47
N LYS A 117 15.46 16.93 -4.80
CA LYS A 117 16.57 15.99 -4.66
C LYS A 117 16.14 14.70 -3.96
N THR A 118 15.44 14.81 -2.83
CA THR A 118 14.91 13.64 -2.11
C THR A 118 13.90 12.85 -2.95
N ARG A 119 13.02 13.55 -3.69
CA ARG A 119 12.05 12.90 -4.57
C ARG A 119 12.73 12.07 -5.67
N ILE A 120 13.73 12.63 -6.35
CA ILE A 120 14.50 11.93 -7.39
C ILE A 120 15.18 10.70 -6.79
N LEU A 121 15.86 10.85 -5.65
CA LEU A 121 16.53 9.74 -4.97
C LEU A 121 15.56 8.61 -4.62
N LEU A 122 14.37 8.94 -4.10
CA LEU A 122 13.35 7.93 -3.80
C LEU A 122 12.78 7.27 -5.06
N GLN A 123 12.59 8.03 -6.14
CA GLN A 123 12.14 7.47 -7.42
C GLN A 123 13.15 6.46 -7.97
N GLU A 124 14.44 6.82 -7.99
CA GLU A 124 15.52 5.92 -8.40
C GLU A 124 15.59 4.68 -7.52
N PHE A 125 15.47 4.83 -6.19
CA PHE A 125 15.46 3.73 -5.24
C PHE A 125 14.30 2.75 -5.50
N TYR A 126 13.06 3.26 -5.69
CA TYR A 126 11.89 2.42 -5.89
C TYR A 126 11.73 1.90 -7.32
N HIS A 127 12.39 2.50 -8.32
CA HIS A 127 12.26 2.14 -9.73
C HIS A 127 12.41 0.64 -10.02
N PRO A 128 13.47 -0.07 -9.58
CA PRO A 128 13.60 -1.51 -9.85
C PRO A 128 12.45 -2.33 -9.25
N PHE A 129 11.95 -1.96 -8.06
CA PHE A 129 10.85 -2.64 -7.40
C PHE A 129 9.52 -2.38 -8.10
N ASN A 130 9.27 -1.14 -8.53
CA ASN A 130 8.07 -0.75 -9.28
C ASN A 130 8.02 -1.45 -10.65
N LYS A 131 9.18 -1.60 -11.31
CA LYS A 131 9.29 -2.37 -12.55
C LYS A 131 8.90 -3.83 -12.33
N ARG A 132 9.45 -4.48 -11.32
CA ARG A 132 9.07 -5.87 -11.00
C ARG A 132 7.60 -6.00 -10.60
N LEU A 133 7.06 -5.04 -9.84
CA LEU A 133 5.64 -5.00 -9.47
C LEU A 133 4.74 -4.90 -10.70
N SER A 134 5.07 -4.00 -11.65
CA SER A 134 4.30 -3.83 -12.89
C SER A 134 4.27 -5.11 -13.74
N ILE A 135 5.38 -5.84 -13.80
CA ILE A 135 5.48 -7.13 -14.47
C ILE A 135 4.64 -8.18 -13.73
N LEU A 136 4.77 -8.26 -12.40
CA LEU A 136 4.05 -9.24 -11.56
C LEU A 136 2.53 -9.11 -11.69
N LEU A 137 2.05 -7.85 -11.72
CA LEU A 137 0.65 -7.47 -11.86
C LEU A 137 0.19 -7.38 -13.32
N ASN A 138 1.11 -7.48 -14.28
CA ASN A 138 0.86 -7.26 -15.70
C ASN A 138 0.14 -5.93 -15.99
N ASP A 139 0.56 -4.86 -15.33
CA ASP A 139 -0.05 -3.53 -15.44
C ASP A 139 0.99 -2.41 -15.26
N ASN A 140 1.18 -1.61 -16.30
CA ASN A 140 2.17 -0.53 -16.32
C ASN A 140 1.81 0.64 -15.39
N LYS A 141 0.57 0.74 -14.89
CA LYS A 141 0.18 1.82 -13.96
C LYS A 141 0.93 1.79 -12.63
N TYR A 142 1.59 0.67 -12.31
CA TYR A 142 2.43 0.50 -11.13
C TYR A 142 3.89 0.93 -11.36
N MET A 143 4.25 1.35 -12.58
CA MET A 143 5.50 2.05 -12.85
C MET A 143 5.41 3.50 -12.36
N TRP A 144 5.45 3.72 -11.04
CA TRP A 144 5.37 5.08 -10.50
C TRP A 144 6.57 5.93 -10.91
N GLY A 145 6.31 7.17 -11.32
CA GLY A 145 7.34 8.18 -11.59
C GLY A 145 7.93 8.17 -13.01
N SER A 146 7.34 7.42 -13.93
CA SER A 146 7.55 7.56 -15.38
C SER A 146 6.63 8.61 -15.99
#